data_AF-A0A1G6RD26-F1
#
_entry.id   AF-A0A1G6RD26-F1
#
_cell.length_a   1.000
_cell.length_b   1.000
_cell.length_c   1.000
_cell.angle_alpha   90.00
_cell.angle_beta   90.00
_cell.angle_gamma   90.00
#
_symmetry.space_group_name_H-M   'P 1'
#
loop_
_entity.id
_entity.type
_entity.pdbx_description
1 polymer ?
#
loop_
_entity_poly.entity_id
_entity_poly.type
_entity_poly.pdbx_seq_one_letter_code
_entity_poly.pdbx_strand_id
1 'polypeptide(L)'
;MIARLSPNAAKLAARMLRKDPAAPAEWAFALEVGLADRAQGSDPLTTDDLLLIAMDKDPKHFPAGPAAEYSAQQVQAMEFVRAVRRKGPYPVSAASALGGDLLAAPR
;
A
#
# COMPACT_ATOMS: atom_id res chain seq x y z
N MET A 1 -4.80 8.43 -4.80
CA MET A 1 -4.32 8.15 -3.43
C MET A 1 -2.92 7.55 -3.46
N ILE A 2 -2.69 6.47 -4.22
CA ILE A 2 -1.37 5.87 -4.46
C ILE A 2 -0.37 6.85 -5.11
N ALA A 3 -0.82 7.66 -6.08
CA ALA A 3 0.02 8.66 -6.76
C ALA A 3 0.68 9.71 -5.83
N ARG A 4 0.17 9.85 -4.59
CA ARG A 4 0.73 10.79 -3.59
C ARG A 4 1.83 10.14 -2.72
N LEU A 5 2.01 8.82 -2.79
CA LEU A 5 3.07 8.13 -2.07
C LEU A 5 4.42 8.39 -2.74
N SER A 6 5.48 8.48 -1.94
CA SER A 6 6.84 8.27 -2.44
C SER A 6 7.03 6.83 -2.93
N PRO A 7 7.99 6.55 -3.84
CA PRO A 7 8.24 5.19 -4.31
C PRO A 7 8.54 4.20 -3.17
N ASN A 8 9.37 4.58 -2.19
CA ASN A 8 9.67 3.74 -1.03
C ASN A 8 8.43 3.50 -0.17
N ALA A 9 7.59 4.51 0.05
CA ALA A 9 6.34 4.35 0.78
C ALA A 9 5.35 3.42 0.05
N ALA A 10 5.26 3.49 -1.28
CA ALA A 10 4.42 2.60 -2.08
C ALA A 10 4.88 1.14 -1.98
N LYS A 11 6.20 0.89 -2.07
CA LYS A 11 6.78 -0.45 -1.90
C LYS A 11 6.50 -1.03 -0.53
N LEU A 12 6.70 -0.22 0.51
CA LEU A 12 6.45 -0.61 1.89
C LEU A 12 4.96 -0.92 2.13
N ALA A 13 4.07 -0.05 1.67
CA ALA A 13 2.62 -0.26 1.76
C ALA A 13 2.17 -1.53 1.03
N ALA A 14 2.73 -1.83 -0.15
CA ALA A 14 2.41 -3.07 -0.88
C ALA A 14 2.74 -4.32 -0.06
N ARG A 15 3.89 -4.32 0.63
CA ARG A 15 4.31 -5.44 1.46
C ARG A 15 3.45 -5.62 2.70
N MET A 16 3.06 -4.52 3.34
CA MET A 16 2.14 -4.54 4.48
C MET A 16 0.77 -5.11 4.09
N LEU A 17 0.20 -4.65 2.97
CA LEU A 17 -1.13 -5.05 2.51
C LEU A 17 -1.17 -6.49 1.96
N ARG A 18 -0.11 -6.93 1.28
CA ARG A 18 -0.03 -8.32 0.78
C ARG A 18 -0.09 -9.36 1.90
N LYS A 19 0.30 -8.98 3.12
CA LYS A 19 0.24 -9.85 4.31
C LYS A 19 -0.99 -9.62 5.17
N ASP A 20 -1.91 -8.75 4.74
CA ASP A 20 -3.14 -8.46 5.45
C ASP A 20 -4.17 -9.60 5.26
N PRO A 21 -4.50 -10.37 6.31
CA PRO A 21 -5.44 -11.48 6.20
C PRO A 21 -6.90 -11.03 6.04
N ALA A 22 -7.20 -9.75 6.29
CA ALA A 22 -8.55 -9.20 6.18
C ALA A 22 -8.86 -8.65 4.77
N ALA A 23 -7.87 -8.62 3.88
CA ALA A 23 -7.99 -8.12 2.52
C ALA A 23 -8.50 -9.23 1.55
N PRO A 24 -9.61 -9.04 0.82
CA PRO A 24 -9.97 -9.95 -0.27
C PRO A 24 -8.87 -10.02 -1.33
N ALA A 25 -8.64 -11.21 -1.89
CA ALA A 25 -7.49 -11.47 -2.76
C ALA A 25 -7.47 -10.60 -4.02
N GLU A 26 -8.63 -10.35 -4.61
CA GLU A 26 -8.81 -9.54 -5.82
C GLU A 26 -8.41 -8.07 -5.58
N TRP A 27 -8.69 -7.58 -4.37
CA TRP A 27 -8.36 -6.22 -3.98
C TRP A 27 -6.89 -6.08 -3.61
N ALA A 28 -6.33 -7.06 -2.90
CA ALA A 28 -4.91 -7.13 -2.63
C ALA A 28 -4.10 -7.12 -3.94
N PHE A 29 -4.56 -7.86 -4.94
CA PHE A 29 -3.95 -7.87 -6.28
C PHE A 29 -4.04 -6.50 -6.97
N ALA A 30 -5.22 -5.88 -7.01
CA ALA A 30 -5.39 -4.57 -7.65
C ALA A 30 -4.53 -3.48 -7.00
N LEU A 31 -4.42 -3.49 -5.66
CA LEU A 31 -3.55 -2.60 -4.92
C LEU A 31 -2.07 -2.90 -5.16
N GLU A 32 -1.68 -4.18 -5.22
CA GLU A 32 -0.30 -4.60 -5.52
C GLU A 32 0.15 -4.07 -6.88
N VAL A 33 -0.69 -4.16 -7.92
CA VAL A 33 -0.36 -3.64 -9.26
C VAL A 33 -0.11 -2.13 -9.21
N GLY A 34 -1.04 -1.35 -8.65
CA GLY A 34 -0.90 0.11 -8.59
C GLY A 34 0.26 0.58 -7.71
N LEU A 35 0.53 -0.12 -6.60
CA LEU A 35 1.65 0.19 -5.71
C LEU A 35 2.99 -0.24 -6.32
N ALA A 36 3.05 -1.34 -7.06
CA ALA A 36 4.25 -1.82 -7.73
C ALA A 36 4.70 -0.86 -8.84
N ASP A 37 3.76 -0.36 -9.63
CA ASP A 37 4.05 0.70 -10.61
C ASP A 37 4.62 1.95 -9.93
N ARG A 38 3.98 2.39 -8.84
CA ARG A 38 4.46 3.56 -8.08
C ARG A 38 5.82 3.34 -7.40
N ALA A 39 6.13 2.11 -7.04
CA ALA A 39 7.37 1.71 -6.38
C ALA A 39 8.57 1.59 -7.34
N GLN A 40 8.39 1.79 -8.65
CA GLN A 40 9.51 1.78 -9.58
C GLN A 40 10.60 2.78 -9.17
N GLY A 41 11.86 2.34 -9.20
CA GLY A 41 13.01 3.14 -8.77
C GLY A 41 13.14 3.31 -7.26
N SER A 42 12.33 2.64 -6.45
CA SER A 42 12.51 2.61 -4.98
C SER A 42 13.83 1.95 -4.59
N ASP A 43 14.43 2.42 -3.51
CA ASP A 43 15.56 1.76 -2.86
C ASP A 43 15.16 0.40 -2.29
N PRO A 44 16.13 -0.48 -1.99
CA PRO A 44 15.90 -1.66 -1.16
C PRO A 44 15.25 -1.28 0.18
N LEU A 45 14.35 -2.13 0.67
CA LEU A 45 13.78 -1.94 2.01
C LEU A 45 14.88 -2.13 3.06
N THR A 46 14.89 -1.24 4.04
CA THR A 46 15.84 -1.27 5.16
C THR A 46 15.42 -2.29 6.21
N THR A 47 16.30 -2.59 7.17
CA THR A 47 15.96 -3.44 8.32
C THR A 47 14.75 -2.89 9.08
N ASP A 48 14.67 -1.57 9.26
CA ASP A 48 13.58 -0.92 9.99
C ASP A 48 12.24 -1.05 9.26
N ASP A 49 12.26 -0.98 7.93
CA ASP A 49 11.07 -1.24 7.11
C ASP A 49 10.56 -2.68 7.27
N LEU A 50 11.48 -3.64 7.35
CA LEU A 50 11.13 -5.05 7.54
C LEU A 50 10.58 -5.31 8.95
N LEU A 51 11.15 -4.67 9.97
CA LEU A 51 10.63 -4.70 11.33
C LEU A 51 9.22 -4.11 11.38
N LEU A 52 8.99 -2.98 10.72
CA LEU A 52 7.67 -2.36 10.62
C LEU A 52 6.64 -3.30 9.98
N ILE A 53 6.98 -3.95 8.86
CA ILE A 53 6.11 -4.94 8.19
C ILE A 53 5.80 -6.12 9.14
N ALA A 54 6.79 -6.56 9.92
CA ALA A 54 6.59 -7.67 10.86
C ALA A 54 5.66 -7.27 12.02
N MET A 55 5.79 -6.05 12.54
CA MET A 55 4.96 -5.52 13.63
C MET A 55 3.52 -5.23 13.19
N ASP A 56 3.31 -4.81 11.94
CA ASP A 56 1.99 -4.53 11.36
C ASP A 56 1.04 -5.75 11.34
N LYS A 57 1.57 -6.96 11.55
CA LYS A 57 0.77 -8.20 11.61
C LYS A 57 -0.15 -8.29 12.81
N ASP A 58 0.15 -7.56 13.89
CA ASP A 58 -0.74 -7.49 15.04
C ASP A 58 -1.30 -6.05 15.16
N PRO A 59 -2.58 -5.84 14.80
CA PRO A 59 -3.20 -4.51 14.87
C PRO A 59 -3.21 -3.91 16.27
N LYS A 60 -3.01 -4.71 17.33
CA LYS A 60 -2.87 -4.25 18.72
C LYS A 60 -1.44 -3.86 19.09
N HIS A 61 -0.45 -4.25 18.29
CA HIS A 61 0.98 -3.97 18.46
C HIS A 61 1.50 -2.96 17.45
N PHE A 62 0.63 -2.13 16.84
CA PHE A 62 1.12 -0.90 16.22
C PHE A 62 1.97 -0.18 17.28
N PRO A 63 3.29 -0.06 17.08
CA PRO A 63 4.16 0.43 18.12
C PRO A 63 3.70 1.82 18.54
N ALA A 64 3.19 1.92 19.77
CA ALA A 64 3.04 3.18 20.50
C ALA A 64 4.41 3.70 20.96
N GLY A 65 5.46 3.45 20.16
CA GLY A 65 6.75 4.09 20.29
C GLY A 65 6.66 5.52 19.77
N PRO A 66 7.50 6.43 20.27
CA PRO A 66 7.40 7.83 19.91
C PRO A 66 7.40 7.98 18.39
N ALA A 67 6.52 8.82 17.86
CA ALA A 67 6.49 9.21 16.45
C ALA A 67 7.80 9.87 15.94
N ALA A 68 8.86 9.87 16.76
CA ALA A 68 10.18 10.41 16.51
C ALA A 68 11.12 9.47 15.75
N GLU A 69 10.80 8.17 15.59
CA GLU A 69 11.72 7.19 14.96
C GLU A 69 11.31 6.73 13.55
N TYR A 70 10.10 7.02 13.08
CA TYR A 70 9.68 6.60 11.74
C TYR A 70 10.11 7.59 10.66
N SER A 71 10.62 7.07 9.55
CA SER A 71 10.88 7.87 8.37
C SER A 71 9.58 8.43 7.78
N ALA A 72 9.69 9.53 7.02
CA ALA A 72 8.55 10.09 6.32
C ALA A 72 7.87 9.08 5.37
N GLN A 73 8.65 8.14 4.80
CA GLN A 73 8.09 7.12 3.91
C GLN A 73 7.32 6.04 4.70
N GLN A 74 7.81 5.65 5.87
CA GLN A 74 7.12 4.73 6.77
C GLN A 74 5.79 5.32 7.25
N VAL A 75 5.78 6.59 7.63
CA VAL A 75 4.54 7.30 8.01
C VAL A 75 3.53 7.30 6.86
N GLN A 76 3.95 7.68 5.65
CA GLN A 76 3.08 7.67 4.46
C GLN A 76 2.50 6.26 4.19
N ALA A 77 3.33 5.22 4.27
CA ALA A 77 2.90 3.86 4.07
C ALA A 77 1.85 3.45 5.11
N MET A 78 2.12 3.69 6.40
CA MET A 78 1.20 3.37 7.49
C MET A 78 -0.15 4.09 7.36
N GLU A 79 -0.14 5.39 7.04
CA GLU A 79 -1.37 6.16 6.85
C GLU A 79 -2.20 5.61 5.69
N PHE A 80 -1.55 5.27 4.58
CA PHE A 80 -2.20 4.66 3.44
C PHE A 80 -2.82 3.31 3.80
N VAL A 81 -2.06 2.41 4.42
CA VAL A 81 -2.55 1.09 4.86
C VAL A 81 -3.74 1.22 5.82
N ARG A 82 -3.68 2.16 6.78
CA ARG A 82 -4.81 2.45 7.69
C ARG A 82 -6.03 2.98 6.95
N ALA A 83 -5.85 3.84 5.96
CA ALA A 83 -6.97 4.35 5.15
C ALA A 83 -7.62 3.25 4.32
N VAL A 84 -6.79 2.37 3.75
CA VAL A 84 -7.18 1.20 2.97
C VAL A 84 -7.98 0.21 3.83
N ARG A 85 -7.51 -0.12 5.04
CA ARG A 85 -8.23 -0.96 6.02
C ARG A 85 -9.54 -0.34 6.51
N ARG A 86 -9.55 0.96 6.84
CA ARG A 86 -10.75 1.64 7.37
C ARG A 86 -11.89 1.73 6.37
N LYS A 87 -11.58 1.85 5.08
CA LYS A 87 -12.61 1.95 4.03
C LYS A 87 -13.26 0.62 3.69
N GLY A 88 -12.68 -0.50 4.13
CA GLY A 88 -13.16 -1.82 3.76
C GLY A 88 -13.04 -2.09 2.26
N PRO A 89 -13.44 -3.28 1.78
CA PRO A 89 -13.29 -3.64 0.38
C PRO A 89 -14.12 -2.71 -0.50
N TYR A 90 -13.46 -1.94 -1.36
CA TYR A 90 -14.13 -1.25 -2.45
C TYR A 90 -14.74 -2.32 -3.39
N PRO A 91 -16.01 -2.20 -3.80
CA PRO A 91 -16.51 -3.02 -4.90
C PRO A 91 -15.62 -2.78 -6.12
N VAL A 92 -15.34 -3.85 -6.86
CA VAL A 92 -14.35 -4.00 -7.96
C VAL A 92 -14.46 -2.95 -9.10
N SER A 93 -15.42 -2.02 -9.02
CA SER A 93 -15.57 -0.87 -9.91
C SER A 93 -14.40 0.13 -9.87
N ALA A 94 -13.52 0.07 -8.86
CA ALA A 94 -12.32 0.91 -8.81
C ALA A 94 -11.24 0.54 -9.85
N ALA A 95 -11.31 -0.64 -10.47
CA ALA A 95 -10.43 -1.01 -11.59
C ALA A 95 -10.63 -0.11 -12.82
N SER A 96 -11.83 0.47 -13.00
CA SER A 96 -12.11 1.44 -14.06
C SER A 96 -11.39 2.78 -13.87
N ALA A 97 -10.91 3.09 -12.66
CA ALA A 97 -10.15 4.31 -12.39
C ALA A 97 -8.65 4.21 -12.74
N LEU A 98 -8.17 3.03 -13.14
CA LEU A 98 -6.79 2.78 -13.57
C LEU A 98 -6.65 2.50 -15.08
N GLY A 99 -7.76 2.52 -15.85
CA GLY A 99 -7.75 2.08 -17.25
C GLY A 99 -8.76 2.78 -18.16
N GLY A 100 -8.92 4.10 -17.99
CA GLY A 100 -9.86 4.90 -18.77
C GLY A 100 -9.47 5.20 -20.22
N ASP A 101 -8.56 4.46 -20.88
CA ASP A 101 -8.08 4.84 -22.22
C ASP A 101 -7.51 3.70 -23.10
N LEU A 102 -7.96 2.45 -22.95
CA LEU A 102 -7.42 1.32 -23.74
C LEU A 102 -8.46 0.51 -24.54
N LEU A 103 -9.66 1.05 -24.77
CA LEU A 103 -10.68 0.42 -25.64
C LEU A 103 -11.30 1.36 -26.70
N ALA A 104 -10.67 2.48 -27.03
CA ALA A 104 -11.01 3.25 -28.23
C ALA A 104 -10.22 2.71 -29.44
N ALA A 105 -10.61 1.53 -29.95
CA ALA A 105 -10.24 1.09 -31.29
C ALA A 105 -11.45 1.27 -32.22
N PRO A 106 -11.30 1.95 -33.37
CA PRO A 106 -12.42 2.25 -34.25
C PRO A 106 -12.88 0.98 -34.99
N ARG A 107 -14.20 0.86 -35.19
CA ARG A 107 -14.79 0.03 -36.25
C ARG A 107 -15.22 0.94 -37.38
#